data_AF-A0A1C1CFQ5-F1
#
_entry.id   AF-A0A1C1CFQ5-F1
#
_cell.length_a   1.000
_cell.length_b   1.000
_cell.length_c   1.000
_cell.angle_alpha   90.00
_cell.angle_beta   90.00
_cell.angle_gamma   90.00
#
_symmetry.space_group_name_H-M   'P 1'
#
loop_
_entity.id
_entity.type
_entity.pdbx_description
1 polymer ?
#
loop_
_entity_poly.entity_id
_entity_poly.type
_entity_poly.pdbx_seq_one_letter_code
_entity_poly.pdbx_strand_id
1 'polypeptide(L)'
;MGWNSIQYLLNAEIYPLRIRAISSSLVMCFHFVNQYGNSRAVPNMLLPTSDGGLSPNGTFWFFTAITILGGVWAWFFIPETSGRSLEGMDALFKLPWYKIGRYGQREAEVSDQLAMERVLEEKSGAGGSAAQVEVVRQERV
;
A
#
# COMPACT_ATOMS: atom_id res chain seq x y z
N MET A 1 -12.10 -1.68 11.07
CA MET A 1 -12.24 -2.16 9.68
C MET A 1 -11.85 -3.64 9.66
N GLY A 2 -12.73 -4.54 9.23
CA GLY A 2 -12.41 -5.98 9.14
C GLY A 2 -11.73 -6.33 7.81
N TRP A 3 -11.31 -7.59 7.65
CA TRP A 3 -10.64 -8.10 6.43
C TRP A 3 -11.44 -7.82 5.15
N ASN A 4 -12.76 -7.78 5.23
CA ASN A 4 -13.62 -7.53 4.08
C ASN A 4 -13.47 -6.09 3.53
N SER A 5 -13.49 -5.09 4.39
CA SER A 5 -13.42 -3.67 3.97
C SER A 5 -12.02 -3.25 3.56
N ILE A 6 -11.01 -3.70 4.31
CA ILE A 6 -9.61 -3.29 4.09
C ILE A 6 -9.10 -3.75 2.72
N GLN A 7 -9.57 -4.90 2.21
CA GLN A 7 -9.13 -5.40 0.92
C GLN A 7 -9.51 -4.42 -0.22
N TYR A 8 -10.72 -3.85 -0.18
CA TYR A 8 -11.19 -2.93 -1.22
C TYR A 8 -10.54 -1.56 -1.06
N LEU A 9 -10.38 -1.10 0.18
CA LEU A 9 -9.76 0.19 0.48
C LEU A 9 -8.28 0.19 0.08
N LEU A 10 -7.52 -0.82 0.55
CA LEU A 10 -6.10 -0.92 0.28
C LEU A 10 -5.83 -1.04 -1.23
N ASN A 11 -6.63 -1.81 -1.96
CA ASN A 11 -6.52 -1.93 -3.41
C ASN A 11 -6.70 -0.57 -4.12
N ALA A 12 -7.61 0.28 -3.64
CA ALA A 12 -7.82 1.61 -4.20
C ALA A 12 -6.68 2.60 -3.90
N GLU A 13 -6.07 2.48 -2.71
CA GLU A 13 -5.05 3.42 -2.22
C GLU A 13 -3.62 3.04 -2.64
N ILE A 14 -3.30 1.76 -2.64
CA ILE A 14 -1.92 1.28 -2.73
C ILE A 14 -1.30 1.48 -4.12
N TYR A 15 -2.12 1.50 -5.17
CA TYR A 15 -1.61 1.50 -6.54
C TYR A 15 -1.39 2.91 -7.10
N PRO A 16 -0.18 3.19 -7.63
CA PRO A 16 0.08 4.37 -8.44
C PRO A 16 -0.91 4.48 -9.61
N LEU A 17 -1.30 5.71 -9.94
CA LEU A 17 -2.32 5.99 -10.97
C LEU A 17 -2.05 5.30 -12.31
N ARG A 18 -0.77 5.22 -12.73
CA ARG A 18 -0.36 4.66 -14.03
C ARG A 18 -0.64 3.16 -14.18
N ILE A 19 -0.53 2.39 -13.10
CA ILE A 19 -0.66 0.92 -13.14
C ILE A 19 -1.92 0.41 -12.43
N ARG A 20 -2.67 1.31 -11.78
CA ARG A 20 -3.84 0.97 -10.97
C ARG A 20 -4.82 0.03 -11.67
N ALA A 21 -5.21 0.32 -12.91
CA ALA A 21 -6.20 -0.49 -13.62
C ALA A 21 -5.75 -1.96 -13.79
N ILE A 22 -4.49 -2.17 -14.19
CA ILE A 22 -3.92 -3.52 -14.38
C ILE A 22 -3.79 -4.21 -13.04
N SER A 23 -3.20 -3.57 -12.04
CA SER A 23 -3.01 -4.12 -10.70
C SER A 23 -4.35 -4.49 -10.05
N SER A 24 -5.33 -3.60 -10.10
CA SER A 24 -6.68 -3.86 -9.55
C SER A 24 -7.36 -5.02 -10.28
N SER A 25 -7.25 -5.12 -11.61
CA SER A 25 -7.82 -6.25 -12.36
C SER A 25 -7.16 -7.59 -12.01
N LEU A 26 -5.84 -7.62 -11.83
CA LEU A 26 -5.12 -8.81 -11.38
C LEU A 26 -5.55 -9.22 -9.98
N VAL A 27 -5.65 -8.27 -9.03
CA VAL A 27 -6.14 -8.57 -7.68
C VAL A 27 -7.57 -9.09 -7.72
N MET A 28 -8.46 -8.51 -8.52
CA MET A 28 -9.83 -9.02 -8.65
C MET A 28 -9.87 -10.41 -9.28
N CYS A 29 -9.00 -10.68 -10.26
CA CYS A 29 -8.85 -12.02 -10.84
C CYS A 29 -8.43 -13.03 -9.76
N PHE A 30 -7.35 -12.76 -9.02
CA PHE A 30 -6.91 -13.62 -7.92
C PHE A 30 -7.97 -13.74 -6.81
N HIS A 31 -8.69 -12.67 -6.51
CA HIS A 31 -9.81 -12.67 -5.56
C HIS A 31 -10.88 -13.67 -6.00
N PHE A 32 -11.35 -13.62 -7.25
CA PHE A 32 -12.35 -14.55 -7.75
C PHE A 32 -11.83 -15.98 -7.90
N VAL A 33 -10.57 -16.17 -8.28
CA VAL A 33 -9.93 -17.50 -8.31
C VAL A 33 -9.87 -18.11 -6.90
N ASN A 34 -9.47 -17.32 -5.90
CA ASN A 34 -9.45 -17.76 -4.51
C ASN A 34 -10.88 -18.02 -3.98
N GLN A 35 -11.85 -17.17 -4.30
CA GLN A 35 -13.25 -17.38 -3.95
C GLN A 35 -13.77 -18.69 -4.56
N TYR A 36 -13.55 -18.93 -5.85
CA TYR A 36 -13.91 -20.19 -6.52
C TYR A 36 -13.22 -21.40 -5.90
N GLY A 37 -11.91 -21.29 -5.62
CA GLY A 37 -11.14 -22.32 -4.95
C GLY A 37 -11.72 -22.69 -3.59
N ASN A 38 -12.04 -21.70 -2.76
CA ASN A 38 -12.70 -21.91 -1.47
C ASN A 38 -14.09 -22.54 -1.63
N SER A 39 -14.92 -22.05 -2.54
CA SER A 39 -16.25 -22.63 -2.79
C SER A 39 -16.20 -24.10 -3.20
N ARG A 40 -15.13 -24.54 -3.88
CA ARG A 40 -14.92 -25.96 -4.20
C ARG A 40 -14.28 -26.74 -3.05
N ALA A 41 -13.27 -26.17 -2.40
CA ALA A 41 -12.47 -26.87 -1.39
C ALA A 41 -13.20 -27.05 -0.07
N VAL A 42 -13.90 -26.01 0.39
CA VAL A 42 -14.51 -25.97 1.73
C VAL A 42 -15.54 -27.10 1.93
N PRO A 43 -16.50 -27.36 1.02
CA PRO A 43 -17.43 -28.47 1.18
C PRO A 43 -16.73 -29.83 1.33
N ASN A 44 -15.67 -30.07 0.56
CA ASN A 44 -14.88 -31.31 0.65
C ASN A 44 -14.08 -31.39 1.95
N MET A 45 -13.57 -30.26 2.44
CA MET A 45 -12.81 -30.19 3.69
C MET A 45 -13.67 -30.50 4.92
N LEU A 46 -14.95 -30.09 4.90
CA LEU A 46 -15.88 -30.36 6.00
C LEU A 46 -16.30 -31.84 6.12
N LEU A 47 -16.06 -32.66 5.10
CA LEU A 47 -16.38 -34.08 5.17
C LEU A 47 -15.63 -34.76 6.33
N PRO A 48 -16.20 -35.81 6.94
CA PRO A 48 -15.49 -36.62 7.92
C PRO A 48 -14.17 -37.14 7.34
N THR A 49 -13.19 -37.37 8.20
CA THR A 49 -11.88 -37.90 7.78
C THR A 49 -12.00 -39.27 7.10
N SER A 50 -13.05 -40.05 7.42
CA SER A 50 -13.37 -41.31 6.74
C SER A 50 -13.65 -41.15 5.24
N ASP A 51 -14.19 -40.00 4.84
CA ASP A 51 -14.66 -39.73 3.49
C ASP A 51 -13.64 -38.89 2.70
N GLY A 52 -12.41 -38.76 3.24
CA GLY A 52 -11.31 -37.99 2.64
C GLY A 52 -11.29 -36.50 3.00
N GLY A 53 -12.16 -36.05 3.91
CA GLY A 53 -12.16 -34.66 4.41
C GLY A 53 -11.24 -34.45 5.62
N LEU A 54 -11.27 -33.23 6.17
CA LEU A 54 -10.51 -32.87 7.38
C LEU A 54 -11.34 -32.95 8.66
N SER A 55 -12.62 -33.30 8.57
CA SER A 55 -13.66 -33.00 9.56
C SER A 55 -13.87 -31.49 9.78
N PRO A 56 -15.02 -31.06 10.34
CA PRO A 56 -15.25 -29.66 10.67
C PRO A 56 -14.15 -29.08 11.58
N ASN A 57 -13.71 -29.82 12.59
CA ASN A 57 -12.68 -29.34 13.52
C ASN A 57 -11.34 -29.10 12.81
N GLY A 58 -10.91 -30.04 11.95
CA GLY A 58 -9.68 -29.88 11.16
C GLY A 58 -9.76 -28.73 10.16
N THR A 59 -10.94 -28.52 9.57
CA THR A 59 -11.23 -27.38 8.67
C THR A 59 -11.00 -26.03 9.37
N PHE A 60 -11.55 -25.85 10.58
CA PHE A 60 -11.40 -24.59 11.32
C PHE A 60 -9.97 -24.36 11.82
N TRP A 61 -9.23 -25.41 12.20
CA TRP A 61 -7.81 -25.31 12.51
C TRP A 61 -6.98 -24.91 11.29
N PHE A 62 -7.30 -25.46 10.11
CA PHE A 62 -6.69 -25.05 8.85
C PHE A 62 -6.93 -23.56 8.56
N PHE A 63 -8.17 -23.07 8.67
CA PHE A 63 -8.48 -21.65 8.52
C PHE A 63 -7.74 -20.77 9.51
N THR A 64 -7.61 -21.21 10.76
CA THR A 64 -6.86 -20.49 11.80
C THR A 64 -5.39 -20.37 11.43
N ALA A 65 -4.76 -21.47 10.99
CA ALA A 65 -3.36 -21.48 10.57
C ALA A 65 -3.12 -20.54 9.38
N ILE A 66 -3.97 -20.59 8.35
CA ILE A 66 -3.89 -19.70 7.19
C ILE A 66 -4.10 -18.24 7.60
N THR A 67 -5.03 -17.97 8.52
CA THR A 67 -5.30 -16.61 9.01
C THR A 67 -4.10 -16.05 9.79
N ILE A 68 -3.45 -16.86 10.63
CA ILE A 68 -2.23 -16.46 11.35
C ILE A 68 -1.10 -16.18 10.37
N LEU A 69 -0.87 -17.07 9.39
CA LEU A 69 0.14 -16.86 8.35
C LEU A 69 -0.14 -15.58 7.54
N GLY A 70 -1.39 -15.34 7.17
CA GLY A 70 -1.83 -14.12 6.50
C GLY A 70 -1.63 -12.85 7.35
N GLY A 71 -1.90 -12.92 8.65
CA GLY A 71 -1.65 -11.83 9.59
C GLY A 71 -0.17 -11.52 9.77
N VAL A 72 0.67 -12.56 9.88
CA VAL A 72 2.14 -12.42 9.94
C VAL A 72 2.65 -11.81 8.64
N TRP A 73 2.19 -12.29 7.48
CA TRP A 73 2.55 -11.72 6.19
C TRP A 73 2.13 -10.25 6.07
N ALA A 74 0.90 -9.92 6.46
CA ALA A 74 0.40 -8.55 6.47
C ALA A 74 1.29 -7.63 7.33
N TRP A 75 1.66 -8.08 8.53
CA TRP A 75 2.52 -7.33 9.44
C TRP A 75 3.92 -7.04 8.88
N PHE A 76 4.50 -7.97 8.10
CA PHE A 76 5.83 -7.79 7.52
C PHE A 76 5.85 -7.01 6.20
N PHE A 77 4.84 -7.18 5.36
CA PHE A 77 4.88 -6.71 3.97
C PHE A 77 3.94 -5.55 3.66
N ILE A 78 2.84 -5.37 4.40
CA ILE A 78 1.90 -4.27 4.16
C ILE A 78 2.40 -3.03 4.91
N PRO A 79 2.83 -1.97 4.21
CA PRO A 79 3.12 -0.70 4.86
C PRO A 79 1.82 -0.09 5.37
N GLU A 80 1.91 0.67 6.46
CA GLU A 80 0.84 1.58 6.83
C GLU A 80 0.65 2.59 5.68
N THR A 81 -0.56 2.78 5.15
CA THR A 81 -0.85 3.71 4.05
C THR A 81 -1.69 4.91 4.49
N SER A 82 -2.20 4.91 5.73
CA SER A 82 -3.10 5.96 6.20
C SER A 82 -2.45 7.34 6.17
N GLY A 83 -3.21 8.34 5.73
CA GLY A 83 -2.80 9.75 5.72
C GLY A 83 -1.94 10.19 4.52
N ARG A 84 -1.61 9.32 3.57
CA ARG A 84 -0.88 9.70 2.34
C ARG A 84 -1.81 10.07 1.20
N SER A 85 -1.40 11.07 0.41
CA SER A 85 -2.06 11.37 -0.86
C SER A 85 -1.72 10.29 -1.89
N LEU A 86 -2.63 10.04 -2.83
CA LEU A 86 -2.40 9.09 -3.94
C LEU A 86 -1.16 9.45 -4.78
N GLU A 87 -0.79 10.74 -4.82
CA GLU A 87 0.38 11.25 -5.54
C GLU A 87 1.70 10.90 -4.85
N GLY A 88 1.71 10.82 -3.50
CA GLY A 88 2.87 10.45 -2.71
C GLY A 88 3.13 8.94 -2.61
N MET A 89 2.21 8.10 -3.10
CA MET A 89 2.34 6.64 -3.00
C MET A 89 3.57 6.09 -3.74
N ASP A 90 4.02 6.76 -4.80
CA ASP A 90 5.25 6.38 -5.51
C ASP A 90 6.48 6.40 -4.58
N ALA A 91 6.52 7.29 -3.59
CA ALA A 91 7.61 7.36 -2.62
C ALA A 91 7.65 6.13 -1.69
N LEU A 92 6.48 5.54 -1.40
CA LEU A 92 6.36 4.35 -0.55
C LEU A 92 7.01 3.10 -1.19
N PHE A 93 6.96 3.03 -2.52
CA PHE A 93 7.47 1.91 -3.31
C PHE A 93 8.91 2.11 -3.83
N LYS A 94 9.63 3.15 -3.38
CA LYS A 94 11.04 3.36 -3.74
C LYS A 94 11.98 2.32 -3.13
N LEU A 95 11.57 1.70 -2.03
CA LEU A 95 12.36 0.68 -1.35
C LEU A 95 12.18 -0.71 -2.00
N PRO A 96 13.17 -1.61 -1.88
CA PRO A 96 12.98 -3.02 -2.21
C PRO A 96 11.78 -3.61 -1.45
N TRP A 97 11.00 -4.46 -2.12
CA TRP A 97 9.72 -5.01 -1.63
C TRP A 97 9.75 -5.56 -0.19
N TYR A 98 10.87 -6.12 0.25
CA TYR A 98 11.06 -6.67 1.60
C TYR A 98 11.28 -5.60 2.69
N LYS A 99 11.62 -4.35 2.33
CA LYS A 99 11.77 -3.22 3.26
C LYS A 99 10.54 -2.33 3.32
N ILE A 100 9.67 -2.37 2.31
CA ILE A 100 8.52 -1.46 2.19
C ILE A 100 7.62 -1.55 3.42
N GLY A 101 7.28 -2.75 3.89
CA GLY A 101 6.34 -2.91 5.02
C GLY A 101 6.75 -2.17 6.29
N ARG A 102 8.04 -2.22 6.67
CA ARG A 102 8.52 -1.59 7.92
C ARG A 102 9.12 -0.19 7.75
N TYR A 103 9.70 0.11 6.60
CA TYR A 103 10.46 1.33 6.38
C TYR A 103 9.83 2.27 5.35
N GLY A 104 8.84 1.80 4.59
CA GLY A 104 8.21 2.56 3.52
C GLY A 104 7.70 3.93 3.98
N GLN A 105 6.97 3.98 5.10
CA GLN A 105 6.44 5.25 5.60
C GLN A 105 7.55 6.24 5.98
N ARG A 106 8.59 5.79 6.70
CA ARG A 106 9.72 6.66 7.08
C ARG A 106 10.41 7.24 5.86
N GLU A 107 10.69 6.41 4.85
CA GLU A 107 11.31 6.86 3.60
C GLU A 107 10.42 7.80 2.80
N ALA A 108 9.11 7.55 2.79
CA ALA A 108 8.15 8.46 2.18
C ALA A 108 8.04 9.79 2.95
N GLU A 109 8.16 9.80 4.29
CA GLU A 109 8.15 11.05 5.09
C GLU A 109 9.39 11.87 4.76
N VAL A 110 10.57 11.24 4.75
CA VAL A 110 11.83 11.88 4.40
C VAL A 110 11.81 12.39 2.96
N SER A 111 11.29 11.61 2.01
CA SER A 111 11.17 12.04 0.61
C SER A 111 10.25 13.25 0.45
N ASP A 112 9.14 13.32 1.20
CA ASP A 112 8.20 14.44 1.13
C ASP A 112 8.77 15.70 1.79
N GLN A 113 9.51 15.53 2.90
CA GLN A 113 10.24 16.63 3.55
C GLN A 113 11.29 17.23 2.61
N LEU A 114 12.11 16.39 1.97
CA LEU A 114 13.12 16.83 1.01
C LEU A 114 12.49 17.53 -0.21
N ALA A 115 11.32 17.07 -0.67
CA ALA A 115 10.61 17.73 -1.76
C ALA A 115 10.09 19.12 -1.34
N MET A 116 9.57 19.25 -0.11
CA MET A 116 9.11 20.53 0.44
C MET A 116 10.28 21.51 0.64
N GLU A 117 11.40 21.05 1.17
CA GLU A 117 12.62 21.86 1.36
C GLU A 117 13.11 22.44 0.04
N ARG A 118 13.17 21.64 -1.04
CA ARG A 118 13.54 22.12 -2.38
C ARG A 118 12.60 23.21 -2.89
N VAL A 119 11.29 23.05 -2.70
CA VAL A 119 10.30 24.07 -3.11
C VAL A 119 10.47 25.37 -2.32
N LEU A 120 10.82 25.29 -1.03
CA LEU A 120 11.09 26.46 -0.20
C LEU A 120 12.40 27.16 -0.59
N GLU A 121 13.45 26.40 -0.91
CA GLU A 121 14.72 26.92 -1.42
C GLU A 121 14.56 27.60 -2.79
N GLU A 122 13.78 27.02 -3.70
CA GLU A 122 13.47 27.65 -4.99
C GLU A 122 12.69 28.96 -4.80
N LYS A 123 11.71 28.99 -3.88
CA LYS A 123 10.96 30.21 -3.55
C LYS A 123 11.83 31.27 -2.88
N SER A 124 12.75 30.89 -2.00
CA SER A 124 13.64 31.83 -1.33
C SER A 124 14.70 32.39 -2.27
N GLY A 125 15.26 31.56 -3.16
CA GLY A 125 16.18 31.99 -4.21
C GLY A 125 15.52 32.91 -5.24
N ALA A 126 14.30 32.59 -5.66
CA ALA A 126 13.52 33.45 -6.56
C ALA A 126 13.10 34.76 -5.87
N GLY A 127 12.72 34.72 -4.59
CA GLY A 127 12.40 35.91 -3.79
C GLY A 127 13.61 36.81 -3.55
N GLY A 128 14.79 36.23 -3.33
CA GLY A 128 16.05 36.97 -3.20
C GLY A 128 16.45 37.63 -4.52
N SER A 129 16.28 36.94 -5.65
CA SER A 129 16.53 37.51 -6.98
C SER A 129 15.53 38.63 -7.33
N ALA A 130 14.24 38.44 -7.04
CA ALA A 130 13.22 39.47 -7.26
C ALA A 130 13.45 40.72 -6.38
N ALA A 131 13.80 40.55 -5.10
CA ALA A 131 14.11 41.65 -4.21
C ALA A 131 15.39 42.42 -4.64
N GLN A 132 16.43 41.72 -5.09
CA GLN A 132 17.63 42.39 -5.64
C GLN A 132 17.33 43.14 -6.93
N VAL A 133 16.49 42.61 -7.81
CA VAL A 133 16.09 43.30 -9.06
C VAL A 133 15.27 44.56 -8.76
N GLU A 134 14.44 44.56 -7.73
CA GLU A 134 13.62 45.71 -7.35
C GLU A 134 14.43 46.83 -6.67
N VAL A 135 15.40 46.48 -5.81
CA VAL A 135 16.33 47.45 -5.20
C VAL A 135 17.21 48.11 -6.27
N VAL A 136 17.78 47.33 -7.20
CA VAL A 136 18.61 47.86 -8.30
C VAL A 136 17.81 48.74 -9.26
N ARG A 137 16.49 48.53 -9.36
CA ARG A 137 15.60 49.38 -10.17
C ARG A 137 15.28 50.70 -9.48
N GLN A 138 15.16 50.73 -8.15
CA GLN A 138 14.96 51.97 -7.39
C GLN A 138 16.22 52.84 -7.31
N GLU A 139 17.42 52.25 -7.26
CA GLU A 139 18.68 53.02 -7.25
C GLU A 139 19.06 53.64 -8.61
N ARG A 140 18.35 53.28 -9.69
CA ARG A 140 18.62 53.76 -11.05
C ARG A 140 17.69 54.89 -11.53
N VAL A 141 16.89 55.47 -10.64
CA VAL A 141 16.01 56.63 -10.89
C VAL A 141 16.47 57.80 -10.02
#